data_AF-A0A1H1TCU9-F1
#
_entry.id   AF-A0A1H1TCU9-F1
#
_cell.length_a   1.000
_cell.length_b   1.000
_cell.length_c   1.000
_cell.angle_alpha   90.00
_cell.angle_beta   90.00
_cell.angle_gamma   90.00
#
_symmetry.space_group_name_H-M   'P 1'
#
loop_
_entity.id
_entity.type
_entity.pdbx_description
1 polymer ?
#
loop_
_entity_poly.entity_id
_entity_poly.type
_entity_poly.pdbx_seq_one_letter_code
_entity_poly.pdbx_strand_id
1 'polypeptide(L)'
;MHGWGQWYVLAAVAVVVGCLLCGGRSRVWAAIALLSAVEVGAAVAVARTQDTVSWLVDQVVVVLAVFAALTGVYRRLRREFVEQGWAHARDARLHERTRIAADLHDTLGHDLALLSLQAAGIQVTARDPGTREQAAAIRAGSAAAIETVRRIVDLLDVDADADVAAVLDRAREAGMTLEVRGTVPREPFVARLVSEALSNAVRHAPGAGVTVAFAGRRVRIANPVPDQAAAGRPGAGLAMLSARLEQAGGSLTAGSTDGMFELVADVPADMGEDSGRLGADYWSRRRRVRRMLGGTVLIPFAVLLVVATGFYTWAVRDASMEDRVFAGLRIGMPETAAVRVLPGREAPVRWGGPSKPGCRYFTDGNYPLAYGNYVVCFSGNRVSRLEDLTGRN
;
A
#
# COMPACT_ATOMS: atom_id res chain seq x y z
N MET A 1 45.67 15.09 -11.76
CA MET A 1 44.89 15.05 -10.49
C MET A 1 43.41 14.87 -10.84
N HIS A 2 42.94 13.65 -11.10
CA HIS A 2 41.56 13.41 -11.60
C HIS A 2 40.73 12.42 -10.76
N GLY A 3 41.29 11.78 -9.72
CA GLY A 3 40.60 10.68 -9.01
C GLY A 3 39.67 11.08 -7.85
N TRP A 4 39.72 12.33 -7.37
CA TRP A 4 38.99 12.74 -6.16
C TRP A 4 37.61 13.34 -6.44
N GLY A 5 37.31 13.63 -7.71
CA GLY A 5 36.08 14.31 -8.11
C GLY A 5 34.83 13.44 -8.00
N GLN A 6 34.86 12.12 -8.19
CA GLN A 6 33.60 11.36 -8.36
C GLN A 6 32.95 10.87 -7.06
N TRP A 7 33.63 11.00 -5.91
CA TRP A 7 33.11 10.49 -4.63
C TRP A 7 31.88 11.25 -4.13
N TYR A 8 31.69 12.52 -4.51
CA TYR A 8 30.54 13.31 -4.07
C TYR A 8 29.22 12.80 -4.67
N VAL A 9 29.23 12.30 -5.91
CA VAL A 9 28.05 11.75 -6.58
C VAL A 9 27.60 10.47 -5.88
N LEU A 10 28.55 9.55 -5.63
CA LEU A 10 28.28 8.30 -4.92
C LEU A 10 27.77 8.53 -3.49
N ALA A 11 28.36 9.50 -2.78
CA ALA A 11 27.92 9.86 -1.43
C ALA A 11 26.50 10.46 -1.42
N ALA A 12 26.20 11.38 -2.35
CA ALA A 12 24.87 11.97 -2.46
C ALA A 12 23.81 10.92 -2.82
N VAL A 13 24.12 10.04 -3.77
CA VAL A 13 23.27 8.92 -4.16
C VAL A 13 22.98 8.00 -2.97
N ALA A 14 24.00 7.63 -2.19
CA ALA A 14 23.81 6.81 -1.00
C ALA A 14 22.89 7.46 0.04
N VAL A 15 23.01 8.77 0.26
CA VAL A 15 22.14 9.53 1.17
C VAL A 15 20.70 9.56 0.66
N VAL A 16 20.49 9.80 -0.65
CA VAL A 16 19.16 9.81 -1.26
C VAL A 16 18.49 8.44 -1.17
N VAL A 17 19.22 7.37 -1.49
CA VAL A 17 18.76 5.98 -1.37
C VAL A 17 18.37 5.67 0.09
N GLY A 18 19.22 6.05 1.05
CA GLY A 18 18.94 5.89 2.48
C GLY A 18 17.69 6.64 2.93
N CYS A 19 17.52 7.90 2.51
CA CYS A 19 16.34 8.71 2.84
C CYS A 19 15.04 8.14 2.24
N LEU A 20 15.09 7.61 1.02
CA LEU A 20 13.94 6.96 0.37
C LEU A 20 13.55 5.66 1.07
N LEU A 21 14.53 4.89 1.57
CA LEU A 21 14.29 3.64 2.29
C LEU A 21 13.74 3.87 3.72
N CYS A 22 14.08 4.99 4.36
CA CYS A 22 13.66 5.29 5.75
C CYS A 22 12.29 5.98 5.89
N GLY A 23 11.52 6.15 4.81
CA GLY A 23 10.06 6.29 4.85
C GLY A 23 9.48 7.52 5.57
N GLY A 24 9.89 8.75 5.23
CA GLY A 24 9.28 9.99 5.78
C GLY A 24 9.00 11.03 4.70
N ARG A 25 7.79 11.63 4.68
CA ARG A 25 7.38 12.61 3.64
C ARG A 25 8.34 13.81 3.54
N SER A 26 8.83 14.31 4.67
CA SER A 26 9.84 15.37 4.73
C SER A 26 11.22 14.92 4.22
N ARG A 27 11.59 13.66 4.47
CA ARG A 27 12.86 13.06 4.05
C ARG A 27 12.92 12.81 2.54
N VAL A 28 11.78 12.52 1.90
CA VAL A 28 11.69 12.40 0.44
C VAL A 28 11.95 13.75 -0.24
N TRP A 29 11.34 14.84 0.23
CA TRP A 29 11.60 16.18 -0.31
C TRP A 29 13.05 16.62 -0.10
N ALA A 30 13.64 16.32 1.08
CA ALA A 30 15.05 16.58 1.34
C ALA A 30 15.97 15.80 0.40
N ALA A 31 15.65 14.53 0.12
CA ALA A 31 16.40 13.71 -0.83
C ALA A 31 16.32 14.24 -2.26
N ILE A 32 15.14 14.68 -2.70
CA ILE A 32 14.94 15.31 -4.02
C ILE A 32 15.75 16.61 -4.12
N ALA A 33 15.71 17.46 -3.09
CA ALA A 33 16.47 18.71 -3.06
C ALA A 33 17.98 18.46 -3.11
N LEU A 34 18.48 17.47 -2.36
CA LEU A 34 19.89 17.09 -2.37
C LEU A 34 20.34 16.56 -3.73
N LEU A 35 19.56 15.67 -4.34
CA LEU A 35 19.83 15.15 -5.69
C LEU A 35 19.87 16.29 -6.72
N SER A 36 18.91 17.21 -6.64
CA SER A 36 18.83 18.37 -7.54
C SER A 36 20.03 19.29 -7.40
N ALA A 37 20.50 19.52 -6.17
CA ALA A 37 21.69 20.33 -5.92
C ALA A 37 22.97 19.68 -6.48
N VAL A 38 23.07 18.34 -6.40
CA VAL A 38 24.20 17.56 -6.94
C VAL A 38 24.20 17.59 -8.47
N GLU A 39 23.03 17.44 -9.09
CA GLU A 39 22.86 17.56 -10.54
C GLU A 39 23.28 18.95 -11.07
N VAL A 40 22.86 20.01 -10.39
CA VAL A 40 23.26 21.38 -10.74
C VAL A 40 24.77 21.56 -10.58
N GLY A 41 25.35 21.04 -9.50
CA GLY A 41 26.80 21.06 -9.28
C GLY A 41 27.58 20.34 -10.37
N ALA A 42 27.13 19.14 -10.76
CA ALA A 42 27.71 18.36 -11.84
C ALA A 42 27.62 19.09 -13.19
N ALA A 43 26.45 19.66 -13.52
CA ALA A 43 26.27 20.43 -14.76
C ALA A 43 27.20 21.66 -14.84
N VAL A 44 27.38 22.39 -13.72
CA VAL A 44 28.30 23.52 -13.64
C VAL A 44 29.76 23.06 -13.77
N ALA A 45 30.13 21.93 -13.17
CA ALA A 45 31.47 21.38 -13.30
C ALA A 45 31.79 21.02 -14.76
N VAL A 46 30.86 20.37 -15.45
CA VAL A 46 31.01 20.01 -16.88
C VAL A 46 31.11 21.22 -17.78
N ALA A 47 30.31 22.26 -17.51
CA ALA A 47 30.41 23.52 -18.25
C ALA A 47 31.81 24.15 -18.13
N ARG A 48 32.54 23.90 -17.02
CA ARG A 48 33.91 24.39 -16.81
C ARG A 48 35.00 23.45 -17.33
N THR A 49 34.84 22.13 -17.16
CA THR A 49 35.90 21.16 -17.49
C THR A 49 35.81 20.60 -18.90
N GLN A 50 34.65 20.75 -19.56
CA GLN A 50 34.30 20.12 -20.85
C GLN A 50 34.40 18.58 -20.85
N ASP A 51 34.51 17.97 -19.67
CA ASP A 51 34.62 16.51 -19.51
C ASP A 51 33.22 15.86 -19.54
N THR A 52 32.73 15.68 -20.77
CA THR A 52 31.38 15.20 -21.05
C THR A 52 31.21 13.70 -20.75
N VAL A 53 32.30 12.94 -20.81
CA VAL A 53 32.28 11.48 -20.59
C VAL A 53 32.10 11.15 -19.11
N SER A 54 32.85 11.80 -18.23
CA SER A 54 32.69 11.61 -16.78
C SER A 54 31.29 11.96 -16.32
N TRP A 55 30.69 13.00 -16.90
CA TRP A 55 29.29 13.35 -16.62
C TRP A 55 28.30 12.27 -17.05
N LEU A 56 28.44 11.71 -18.25
CA LEU A 56 27.58 10.62 -18.70
C LEU A 56 27.65 9.39 -17.78
N VAL A 57 28.85 9.05 -17.31
CA VAL A 57 29.05 7.95 -16.35
C VAL A 57 28.36 8.25 -15.02
N ASP A 58 28.52 9.48 -14.51
CA ASP A 58 27.87 9.90 -13.26
C ASP A 58 26.33 9.85 -13.39
N GLN A 59 25.76 10.26 -14.53
CA GLN A 59 24.32 10.18 -14.81
C GLN A 59 23.81 8.72 -14.80
N VAL A 60 24.54 7.80 -15.43
CA VAL A 60 24.17 6.38 -15.42
C VAL A 60 24.16 5.80 -14.00
N VAL A 61 25.14 6.17 -13.18
CA VAL A 61 25.23 5.73 -11.77
C VAL A 61 24.04 6.26 -10.96
N VAL A 62 23.69 7.54 -11.13
CA VAL A 62 22.52 8.15 -10.46
C VAL A 62 21.24 7.42 -10.85
N VAL A 63 21.03 7.17 -12.15
CA VAL A 63 19.84 6.45 -12.66
C VAL A 63 19.74 5.04 -12.07
N LEU A 64 20.83 4.28 -12.08
CA LEU A 64 20.84 2.91 -11.54
C LEU A 64 20.55 2.88 -10.04
N ALA A 65 21.07 3.83 -9.27
CA ALA A 65 20.85 3.87 -7.85
C ALA A 65 19.43 4.33 -7.47
N VAL A 66 18.89 5.32 -8.19
CA VAL A 66 17.48 5.71 -8.05
C VAL A 66 16.57 4.53 -8.39
N PHE A 67 16.86 3.79 -9.46
CA PHE A 67 16.12 2.59 -9.84
C PHE A 67 16.18 1.50 -8.76
N ALA A 68 17.35 1.24 -8.18
CA ALA A 68 17.52 0.29 -7.09
C ALA A 68 16.73 0.71 -5.82
N ALA A 69 16.77 2.00 -5.45
CA ALA A 69 15.99 2.54 -4.33
C ALA A 69 14.49 2.39 -4.56
N LEU A 70 14.00 2.76 -5.74
CA LEU A 70 12.59 2.65 -6.10
C LEU A 70 12.12 1.19 -6.09
N THR A 71 12.95 0.27 -6.57
CA THR A 71 12.68 -1.17 -6.50
C THR A 71 12.61 -1.65 -5.05
N GLY A 72 13.50 -1.15 -4.17
CA GLY A 72 13.47 -1.43 -2.73
C GLY A 72 12.20 -0.94 -2.05
N VAL A 73 11.80 0.30 -2.34
CA VAL A 73 10.55 0.92 -1.85
C VAL A 73 9.33 0.14 -2.38
N TYR A 74 9.31 -0.20 -3.67
CA TYR A 74 8.25 -1.01 -4.26
C TYR A 74 8.13 -2.39 -3.60
N ARG A 75 9.24 -3.07 -3.33
CA ARG A 75 9.25 -4.35 -2.63
C ARG A 75 8.75 -4.23 -1.20
N ARG A 76 9.13 -3.17 -0.46
CA ARG A 76 8.62 -2.90 0.90
C ARG A 76 7.11 -2.67 0.89
N LEU A 77 6.64 -1.76 0.04
CA LEU A 77 5.21 -1.49 -0.14
C LEU A 77 4.45 -2.76 -0.53
N ARG A 78 4.99 -3.56 -1.44
CA ARG A 78 4.36 -4.82 -1.86
C ARG A 78 4.29 -5.82 -0.72
N ARG A 79 5.31 -5.91 0.15
CA ARG A 79 5.25 -6.79 1.34
C ARG A 79 4.16 -6.35 2.30
N GLU A 80 4.09 -5.06 2.62
CA GLU A 80 3.02 -4.49 3.45
C GLU A 80 1.64 -4.75 2.85
N PHE A 81 1.46 -4.56 1.54
CA PHE A 81 0.19 -4.85 0.85
C PHE A 81 -0.15 -6.33 0.81
N VAL A 82 0.85 -7.20 0.65
CA VAL A 82 0.63 -8.65 0.65
C VAL A 82 0.20 -9.09 2.05
N GLU A 83 0.91 -8.66 3.10
CA GLU A 83 0.56 -8.94 4.50
C GLU A 83 -0.86 -8.47 4.85
N GLN A 84 -1.23 -7.24 4.45
CA GLN A 84 -2.60 -6.73 4.60
C GLN A 84 -3.61 -7.51 3.74
N GLY A 85 -3.22 -7.92 2.52
CA GLY A 85 -4.03 -8.68 1.60
C GLY A 85 -4.38 -10.09 2.11
N TRP A 86 -3.46 -10.75 2.83
CA TRP A 86 -3.73 -12.06 3.46
C TRP A 86 -4.73 -11.94 4.61
N ALA A 87 -4.63 -10.89 5.42
CA ALA A 87 -5.62 -10.59 6.45
C ALA A 87 -7.00 -10.36 5.81
N HIS A 88 -7.08 -9.58 4.74
CA HIS A 88 -8.34 -9.33 4.03
C HIS A 88 -8.89 -10.57 3.29
N ALA A 89 -8.05 -11.43 2.73
CA ALA A 89 -8.50 -12.68 2.12
C ALA A 89 -9.09 -13.64 3.19
N ARG A 90 -8.57 -13.59 4.41
CA ARG A 90 -9.11 -14.34 5.55
C ARG A 90 -10.44 -13.76 5.99
N ASP A 91 -10.56 -12.44 6.12
CA ASP A 91 -11.81 -11.77 6.47
C ASP A 91 -12.90 -11.94 5.41
N ALA A 92 -12.53 -11.87 4.12
CA ALA A 92 -13.45 -12.11 3.01
C ALA A 92 -13.94 -13.55 2.98
N ARG A 93 -13.08 -14.54 3.27
CA ARG A 93 -13.50 -15.94 3.41
C ARG A 93 -14.44 -16.17 4.59
N LEU A 94 -14.23 -15.44 5.70
CA LEU A 94 -15.13 -15.50 6.84
C LEU A 94 -16.48 -14.87 6.52
N HIS A 95 -16.50 -13.67 5.92
CA HIS A 95 -17.74 -13.03 5.45
C HIS A 95 -18.47 -13.90 4.44
N GLU A 96 -17.76 -14.52 3.50
CA GLU A 96 -18.38 -15.42 2.52
C GLU A 96 -18.99 -16.65 3.19
N ARG A 97 -18.34 -17.21 4.22
CA ARG A 97 -18.93 -18.30 5.01
C ARG A 97 -20.17 -17.83 5.80
N THR A 98 -20.16 -16.64 6.35
CA THR A 98 -21.33 -16.06 7.05
C THR A 98 -22.48 -15.79 6.08
N ARG A 99 -22.18 -15.27 4.88
CA ARG A 99 -23.14 -15.07 3.80
C ARG A 99 -23.75 -16.39 3.33
N ILE A 100 -22.93 -17.42 3.13
CA ILE A 100 -23.42 -18.77 2.81
C ILE A 100 -24.31 -19.29 3.95
N ALA A 101 -23.96 -19.06 5.21
CA ALA A 101 -24.81 -19.45 6.34
C ALA A 101 -26.16 -18.70 6.35
N ALA A 102 -26.20 -17.44 5.93
CA ALA A 102 -27.43 -16.67 5.76
C ALA A 102 -28.29 -17.15 4.58
N ASP A 103 -27.68 -17.42 3.41
CA ASP A 103 -28.41 -17.99 2.26
C ASP A 103 -28.95 -19.40 2.58
N LEU A 104 -28.17 -20.20 3.34
CA LEU A 104 -28.61 -21.50 3.84
C LEU A 104 -29.77 -21.34 4.84
N HIS A 105 -29.76 -20.29 5.65
CA HIS A 105 -30.85 -20.00 6.57
C HIS A 105 -32.16 -19.70 5.85
N ASP A 106 -32.14 -18.89 4.79
CA ASP A 106 -33.35 -18.58 4.02
C ASP A 106 -33.96 -19.82 3.38
N THR A 107 -33.09 -20.70 2.87
CA THR A 107 -33.50 -21.98 2.29
C THR A 107 -34.04 -22.93 3.38
N LEU A 108 -33.35 -23.04 4.52
CA LEU A 108 -33.80 -23.86 5.66
C LEU A 108 -35.10 -23.34 6.27
N GLY A 109 -35.26 -22.02 6.37
CA GLY A 109 -36.49 -21.38 6.85
C GLY A 109 -37.66 -21.70 5.94
N HIS A 110 -37.45 -21.68 4.62
CA HIS A 110 -38.45 -22.10 3.64
C HIS A 110 -38.82 -23.58 3.77
N ASP A 111 -37.83 -24.48 3.86
CA ASP A 111 -38.06 -25.92 4.00
C ASP A 111 -38.78 -26.27 5.31
N LEU A 112 -38.41 -25.62 6.42
CA LEU A 112 -39.07 -25.79 7.71
C LEU A 112 -40.51 -25.24 7.70
N ALA A 113 -40.77 -24.15 6.98
CA ALA A 113 -42.12 -23.61 6.81
C ALA A 113 -42.99 -24.57 5.99
N LEU A 114 -42.43 -25.18 4.94
CA LEU A 114 -43.12 -26.19 4.14
C LEU A 114 -43.42 -27.45 4.96
N LEU A 115 -42.46 -27.93 5.77
CA LEU A 115 -42.68 -29.05 6.69
C LEU A 115 -43.78 -28.77 7.71
N SER A 116 -43.82 -27.55 8.27
CA SER A 116 -44.87 -27.11 9.18
C SER A 116 -46.25 -27.11 8.50
N LEU A 117 -46.33 -26.66 7.25
CA LEU A 117 -47.56 -26.68 6.45
C LEU A 117 -48.02 -28.12 6.14
N GLN A 118 -47.10 -29.01 5.76
CA GLN A 118 -47.40 -30.42 5.51
C GLN A 118 -47.88 -31.13 6.78
N ALA A 119 -47.21 -30.89 7.90
CA ALA A 119 -47.61 -31.42 9.20
C ALA A 119 -49.01 -30.91 9.62
N ALA A 120 -49.32 -29.63 9.38
CA ALA A 120 -50.66 -29.10 9.60
C ALA A 120 -51.72 -29.81 8.74
N GLY A 121 -51.40 -30.11 7.47
CA GLY A 121 -52.28 -30.90 6.59
C GLY A 121 -52.56 -32.30 7.13
N ILE A 122 -51.50 -33.02 7.54
CA ILE A 122 -51.63 -34.36 8.15
C ILE A 122 -52.48 -34.29 9.42
N GLN A 123 -52.23 -33.31 10.29
CA GLN A 123 -52.99 -33.11 11.53
C GLN A 123 -54.50 -32.91 11.29
N VAL A 124 -54.89 -32.24 10.20
CA VAL A 124 -56.30 -32.02 9.83
C VAL A 124 -56.92 -33.27 9.22
N THR A 125 -56.17 -34.04 8.42
CA THR A 125 -56.71 -35.22 7.70
C THR A 125 -56.65 -36.54 8.48
N ALA A 126 -55.76 -36.65 9.47
CA ALA A 126 -55.52 -37.90 10.19
C ALA A 126 -56.71 -38.30 11.07
N ARG A 127 -57.09 -39.58 10.98
CA ARG A 127 -58.24 -40.14 11.70
C ARG A 127 -57.86 -40.73 13.05
N ASP A 128 -56.68 -41.35 13.14
CA ASP A 128 -56.17 -41.88 14.39
C ASP A 128 -55.57 -40.75 15.27
N PRO A 129 -55.73 -40.84 16.60
CA PRO A 129 -55.18 -39.83 17.53
C PRO A 129 -53.65 -39.76 17.50
N GLY A 130 -52.97 -40.89 17.34
CA GLY A 130 -51.50 -40.97 17.40
C GLY A 130 -50.82 -40.20 16.27
N THR A 131 -51.29 -40.33 15.03
CA THR A 131 -50.77 -39.58 13.88
C THR A 131 -51.07 -38.09 14.00
N ARG A 132 -52.21 -37.70 14.58
CA ARG A 132 -52.52 -36.29 14.87
C ARG A 132 -51.57 -35.67 15.88
N GLU A 133 -51.26 -36.39 16.96
CA GLU A 133 -50.28 -35.93 17.96
C GLU A 133 -48.87 -35.82 17.38
N GLN A 134 -48.43 -36.82 16.59
CA GLN A 134 -47.13 -36.77 15.91
C GLN A 134 -47.03 -35.59 14.94
N ALA A 135 -48.06 -35.34 14.14
CA ALA A 135 -48.12 -34.20 13.23
C ALA A 135 -48.12 -32.86 13.98
N ALA A 136 -48.83 -32.78 15.13
CA ALA A 136 -48.80 -31.59 15.99
C ALA A 136 -47.39 -31.33 16.57
N ALA A 137 -46.69 -32.39 16.99
CA ALA A 137 -45.32 -32.28 17.50
C ALA A 137 -44.33 -31.82 16.42
N ILE A 138 -44.43 -32.35 15.20
CA ILE A 138 -43.60 -31.92 14.06
C ILE A 138 -43.86 -30.44 13.74
N ARG A 139 -45.13 -30.01 13.67
CA ARG A 139 -45.50 -28.62 13.42
C ARG A 139 -44.95 -27.67 14.48
N ALA A 140 -45.08 -28.04 15.77
CA ALA A 140 -44.56 -27.25 16.88
C ALA A 140 -43.02 -27.16 16.83
N GLY A 141 -42.34 -28.27 16.55
CA GLY A 141 -40.88 -28.33 16.40
C GLY A 141 -40.37 -27.46 15.25
N SER A 142 -41.00 -27.52 14.07
CA SER A 142 -40.64 -26.69 12.91
C SER A 142 -40.86 -25.19 13.19
N ALA A 143 -41.96 -24.83 13.88
CA ALA A 143 -42.22 -23.43 14.26
C ALA A 143 -41.17 -22.90 15.25
N ALA A 144 -40.81 -23.70 16.26
CA ALA A 144 -39.76 -23.34 17.21
C ALA A 144 -38.37 -23.21 16.54
N ALA A 145 -38.08 -24.07 15.56
CA ALA A 145 -36.85 -24.01 14.79
C ALA A 145 -36.76 -22.73 13.95
N ILE A 146 -37.83 -22.36 13.22
CA ILE A 146 -37.89 -21.11 12.42
C ILE A 146 -37.69 -19.87 13.30
N GLU A 147 -38.33 -19.83 14.47
CA GLU A 147 -38.21 -18.72 15.41
C GLU A 147 -36.78 -18.58 15.96
N THR A 148 -36.14 -19.71 16.29
CA THR A 148 -34.74 -19.72 16.76
C THR A 148 -33.79 -19.25 15.66
N VAL A 149 -34.03 -19.73 14.45
CA VAL A 149 -33.28 -19.39 13.24
C VAL A 149 -33.40 -17.88 13.02
N ARG A 150 -34.61 -17.31 12.87
CA ARG A 150 -34.85 -15.87 12.70
C ARG A 150 -34.18 -15.01 13.77
N ARG A 151 -34.31 -15.38 15.05
CA ARG A 151 -33.67 -14.68 16.17
C ARG A 151 -32.14 -14.61 16.04
N ILE A 152 -31.51 -15.66 15.51
CA ILE A 152 -30.06 -15.66 15.25
C ILE A 152 -29.69 -14.69 14.13
N VAL A 153 -30.48 -14.59 13.06
CA VAL A 153 -30.19 -13.66 11.94
C VAL A 153 -30.41 -12.21 12.33
N ASP A 154 -31.51 -11.90 13.03
CA ASP A 154 -31.78 -10.55 13.52
C ASP A 154 -30.67 -10.05 14.48
N LEU A 155 -30.00 -10.96 15.20
CA LEU A 155 -28.84 -10.67 16.06
C LEU A 155 -27.49 -10.62 15.32
N LEU A 156 -27.38 -11.21 14.13
CA LEU A 156 -26.17 -11.17 13.30
C LEU A 156 -26.14 -9.95 12.36
N ASP A 157 -27.30 -9.36 12.07
CA ASP A 157 -27.44 -8.12 11.29
C ASP A 157 -27.16 -6.89 12.17
N VAL A 158 -25.96 -6.85 12.76
CA VAL A 158 -25.45 -5.67 13.46
C VAL A 158 -24.54 -4.91 12.53
N ASP A 159 -25.04 -3.77 12.04
CA ASP A 159 -24.24 -2.76 11.36
C ASP A 159 -22.96 -2.50 12.14
N ALA A 160 -21.84 -2.46 11.42
CA ALA A 160 -20.51 -2.30 12.02
C ALA A 160 -20.34 -1.01 12.85
N ASP A 161 -21.28 -0.07 12.71
CA ASP A 161 -21.33 1.24 13.35
C ASP A 161 -22.40 1.36 14.47
N ALA A 162 -23.10 0.28 14.82
CA ALA A 162 -24.12 0.31 15.87
C ALA A 162 -23.51 0.59 17.26
N ASP A 163 -24.17 1.43 18.06
CA ASP A 163 -23.83 1.61 19.47
C ASP A 163 -24.42 0.50 20.35
N VAL A 164 -23.97 0.41 21.60
CA VAL A 164 -24.38 -0.66 22.53
C VAL A 164 -25.88 -0.61 22.83
N ALA A 165 -26.46 0.60 22.87
CA ALA A 165 -27.89 0.77 23.11
C ALA A 165 -28.72 0.16 21.98
N ALA A 166 -28.36 0.43 20.72
CA ALA A 166 -29.04 -0.12 19.56
C ALA A 166 -28.95 -1.66 19.48
N VAL A 167 -27.85 -2.25 19.96
CA VAL A 167 -27.71 -3.72 20.06
C VAL A 167 -28.64 -4.29 21.13
N LEU A 168 -28.70 -3.65 22.30
CA LEU A 168 -29.57 -4.09 23.41
C LEU A 168 -31.06 -3.97 23.04
N ASP A 169 -31.46 -2.89 22.38
CA ASP A 169 -32.85 -2.67 21.97
C ASP A 169 -33.32 -3.71 20.95
N ARG A 170 -32.51 -4.00 19.93
CA ARG A 170 -32.81 -5.07 18.97
C ARG A 170 -32.90 -6.45 19.60
N ALA A 171 -32.04 -6.75 20.56
CA ALA A 171 -32.14 -8.02 21.28
C ALA A 171 -33.45 -8.14 22.08
N ARG A 172 -33.97 -7.04 22.64
CA ARG A 172 -35.30 -7.02 23.25
C ARG A 172 -36.41 -7.21 22.22
N GLU A 173 -36.32 -6.54 21.08
CA GLU A 173 -37.27 -6.69 19.96
C GLU A 173 -37.31 -8.12 19.43
N ALA A 174 -36.16 -8.82 19.44
CA ALA A 174 -36.03 -10.23 19.10
C ALA A 174 -36.55 -11.20 20.20
N GLY A 175 -37.17 -10.66 21.25
CA GLY A 175 -37.83 -11.42 22.32
C GLY A 175 -36.90 -11.87 23.45
N MET A 176 -35.69 -11.31 23.56
CA MET A 176 -34.76 -11.68 24.63
C MET A 176 -35.07 -10.96 25.95
N THR A 177 -35.14 -11.72 27.04
CA THR A 177 -35.26 -11.17 28.40
C THR A 177 -33.91 -10.63 28.85
N LEU A 178 -33.75 -9.30 28.85
CA LEU A 178 -32.50 -8.62 29.19
C LEU A 178 -32.61 -7.80 30.47
N GLU A 179 -31.67 -8.01 31.39
CA GLU A 179 -31.45 -7.14 32.54
C GLU A 179 -30.15 -6.34 32.33
N VAL A 180 -30.24 -5.01 32.25
CA VAL A 180 -29.07 -4.14 32.03
C VAL A 180 -28.77 -3.34 33.28
N ARG A 181 -27.52 -3.40 33.76
CA ARG A 181 -27.04 -2.69 34.96
C ARG A 181 -25.87 -1.76 34.62
N GLY A 182 -25.85 -0.58 35.22
CA GLY A 182 -24.77 0.41 35.04
C GLY A 182 -24.93 1.31 33.82
N THR A 183 -23.93 2.14 33.55
CA THR A 183 -23.94 3.12 32.44
C THR A 183 -23.52 2.47 31.14
N VAL A 184 -24.37 2.55 30.11
CA VAL A 184 -24.13 1.93 28.80
C VAL A 184 -23.01 2.66 28.04
N PRO A 185 -21.91 1.98 27.67
CA PRO A 185 -20.83 2.54 26.87
C PRO A 185 -21.26 2.84 25.43
N ARG A 186 -20.54 3.75 24.75
CA ARG A 186 -20.81 4.13 23.34
C ARG A 186 -19.78 3.55 22.36
N GLU A 187 -18.80 2.82 22.87
CA GLU A 187 -17.68 2.31 22.12
C GLU A 187 -18.12 1.19 21.14
N PRO A 188 -17.84 1.31 19.83
CA PRO A 188 -18.26 0.31 18.82
C PRO A 188 -17.73 -1.10 19.10
N PHE A 189 -16.54 -1.19 19.70
CA PHE A 189 -15.99 -2.47 20.12
C PHE A 189 -16.88 -3.15 21.17
N VAL A 190 -17.40 -2.38 22.14
CA VAL A 190 -18.28 -2.92 23.18
C VAL A 190 -19.61 -3.35 22.57
N ALA A 191 -20.13 -2.62 21.59
CA ALA A 191 -21.34 -3.02 20.87
C ALA A 191 -21.16 -4.38 20.18
N ARG A 192 -20.01 -4.61 19.54
CA ARG A 192 -19.67 -5.89 18.92
C ARG A 192 -19.47 -7.01 19.93
N LEU A 193 -18.84 -6.72 21.08
CA LEU A 193 -18.69 -7.67 22.18
C LEU A 193 -20.07 -8.10 22.73
N VAL A 194 -20.95 -7.15 22.99
CA VAL A 194 -22.31 -7.40 23.47
C VAL A 194 -23.10 -8.19 22.44
N SER A 195 -23.06 -7.80 21.16
CA SER A 195 -23.74 -8.53 20.08
C SER A 195 -23.29 -10.00 20.00
N GLU A 196 -21.99 -10.26 20.00
CA GLU A 196 -21.44 -11.64 19.95
C GLU A 196 -21.87 -12.44 21.19
N ALA A 197 -21.90 -11.83 22.37
CA ALA A 197 -22.34 -12.48 23.59
C ALA A 197 -23.84 -12.82 23.58
N LEU A 198 -24.69 -11.90 23.09
CA LEU A 198 -26.13 -12.13 22.96
C LEU A 198 -26.45 -13.18 21.90
N SER A 199 -25.72 -13.17 20.77
CA SER A 199 -25.82 -14.21 19.73
C SER A 199 -25.46 -15.59 20.29
N ASN A 200 -24.40 -15.68 21.10
CA ASN A 200 -24.04 -16.92 21.78
C ASN A 200 -25.10 -17.35 22.82
N ALA A 201 -25.69 -16.42 23.57
CA ALA A 201 -26.78 -16.73 24.50
C ALA A 201 -28.01 -17.30 23.78
N VAL A 202 -28.41 -16.75 22.62
CA VAL A 202 -29.52 -17.33 21.82
C VAL A 202 -29.19 -18.73 21.32
N ARG A 203 -27.95 -18.95 20.86
CA ARG A 203 -27.53 -20.24 20.31
C ARG A 203 -27.42 -21.34 21.38
N HIS A 204 -26.92 -21.00 22.56
CA HIS A 204 -26.53 -21.97 23.59
C HIS A 204 -27.51 -22.04 24.78
N ALA A 205 -28.34 -21.02 24.97
CA ALA A 205 -29.34 -20.95 26.03
C ALA A 205 -30.63 -20.26 25.54
N PRO A 206 -31.34 -20.85 24.55
CA PRO A 206 -32.56 -20.25 24.02
C PRO A 206 -33.61 -20.08 25.13
N GLY A 207 -34.17 -18.87 25.26
CA GLY A 207 -35.19 -18.53 26.26
C GLY A 207 -34.65 -18.18 27.66
N ALA A 208 -33.34 -18.30 27.90
CA ALA A 208 -32.72 -17.85 29.13
C ALA A 208 -32.66 -16.32 29.22
N GLY A 209 -32.89 -15.77 30.42
CA GLY A 209 -32.63 -14.35 30.68
C GLY A 209 -31.13 -14.05 30.70
N VAL A 210 -30.74 -12.93 30.12
CA VAL A 210 -29.33 -12.48 30.08
C VAL A 210 -29.17 -11.20 30.89
N THR A 211 -28.18 -11.18 31.77
CA THR A 211 -27.79 -10.00 32.53
C THR A 211 -26.54 -9.37 31.92
N VAL A 212 -26.59 -8.09 31.58
CA VAL A 212 -25.48 -7.29 31.05
C VAL A 212 -25.16 -6.17 32.05
N ALA A 213 -23.96 -6.19 32.63
CA ALA A 213 -23.52 -5.21 33.61
C ALA A 213 -22.29 -4.44 33.13
N PHE A 214 -22.36 -3.12 33.22
CA PHE A 214 -21.28 -2.19 32.87
C PHE A 214 -20.75 -1.52 34.14
N ALA A 215 -19.46 -1.65 34.39
CA ALA A 215 -18.77 -1.04 35.52
C ALA A 215 -17.47 -0.37 35.06
N GLY A 216 -17.58 0.91 34.66
CA GLY A 216 -16.46 1.65 34.07
C GLY A 216 -15.99 0.97 32.78
N ARG A 217 -14.78 0.39 32.81
CA ARG A 217 -14.16 -0.32 31.69
C ARG A 217 -14.47 -1.81 31.65
N ARG A 218 -15.18 -2.32 32.66
CA ARG A 218 -15.52 -3.74 32.76
C ARG A 218 -16.93 -4.00 32.24
N VAL A 219 -17.04 -4.97 31.34
CA VAL A 219 -18.32 -5.50 30.83
C VAL A 219 -18.48 -6.92 31.34
N ARG A 220 -19.59 -7.22 32.01
CA ARG A 220 -19.94 -8.58 32.48
C ARG A 220 -21.26 -9.00 31.88
N ILE A 221 -21.30 -10.16 31.24
CA ILE A 221 -22.49 -10.74 30.61
C ILE A 221 -22.68 -12.14 31.17
N ALA A 222 -23.87 -12.44 31.69
CA ALA A 222 -24.16 -13.73 32.28
C ALA A 222 -25.53 -14.26 31.88
N ASN A 223 -25.63 -15.57 31.66
CA ASN A 223 -26.89 -16.26 31.39
C ASN A 223 -26.83 -17.70 31.92
N PRO A 224 -27.96 -18.29 32.36
CA PRO A 224 -28.01 -19.71 32.67
C PRO A 224 -27.79 -20.53 31.40
N VAL A 225 -27.08 -21.66 31.53
CA VAL A 225 -26.82 -22.63 30.46
C VAL A 225 -27.11 -24.06 30.95
N PRO A 226 -27.65 -24.95 30.10
CA PRO A 226 -27.82 -26.36 30.45
C PRO A 226 -26.47 -27.05 30.72
N ASP A 227 -26.41 -27.98 31.68
CA ASP A 227 -25.16 -28.67 32.12
C ASP A 227 -24.34 -29.30 30.98
N GLN A 228 -24.97 -29.69 29.86
CA GLN A 228 -24.27 -30.27 28.70
C GLN A 228 -23.57 -29.24 27.79
N ALA A 229 -23.92 -27.95 27.89
CA ALA A 229 -23.26 -26.86 27.14
C ALA A 229 -22.01 -26.31 27.86
N ALA A 230 -21.77 -26.72 29.11
CA ALA A 230 -20.78 -26.14 30.02
C ALA A 230 -19.30 -26.40 29.66
N ALA A 231 -19.00 -27.31 28.71
CA ALA A 231 -17.63 -27.76 28.40
C ALA A 231 -17.11 -27.32 27.01
N GLY A 232 -17.70 -26.27 26.41
CA GLY A 232 -17.32 -25.78 25.09
C GLY A 232 -16.16 -24.78 25.12
N ARG A 233 -15.19 -24.91 24.20
CA ARG A 233 -14.23 -23.83 23.88
C ARG A 233 -15.01 -22.58 23.43
N PRO A 234 -14.52 -21.35 23.73
CA PRO A 234 -15.12 -20.13 23.21
C PRO A 234 -15.28 -20.21 21.69
N GLY A 235 -16.45 -19.80 21.17
CA GLY A 235 -16.69 -19.72 19.74
C GLY A 235 -15.66 -18.83 19.04
N ALA A 236 -15.47 -19.03 17.72
CA ALA A 236 -14.45 -18.32 16.94
C ALA A 236 -14.55 -16.78 17.04
N GLY A 237 -15.77 -16.24 17.23
CA GLY A 237 -16.01 -14.80 17.43
C GLY A 237 -15.45 -14.29 18.75
N LEU A 238 -15.76 -14.94 19.87
CA LEU A 238 -15.19 -14.61 21.19
C LEU A 238 -13.66 -14.77 21.23
N ALA A 239 -13.12 -15.79 20.57
CA ALA A 239 -11.66 -15.96 20.47
C ALA A 239 -10.98 -14.81 19.72
N MET A 240 -11.60 -14.31 18.64
CA MET A 240 -11.09 -13.17 17.88
C MET A 240 -11.19 -11.86 18.66
N LEU A 241 -12.29 -11.66 19.38
CA LEU A 241 -12.46 -10.51 20.27
C LEU A 241 -11.47 -10.54 21.43
N SER A 242 -11.20 -11.71 22.03
CA SER A 242 -10.17 -11.89 23.07
C SER A 242 -8.79 -11.48 22.57
N ALA A 243 -8.37 -12.03 21.43
CA ALA A 243 -7.06 -11.73 20.86
C ALA A 243 -6.89 -10.24 20.53
N ARG A 244 -7.95 -9.58 20.05
CA ARG A 244 -7.94 -8.14 19.78
C ARG A 244 -7.89 -7.31 21.07
N LEU A 245 -8.60 -7.75 22.11
CA LEU A 245 -8.58 -7.10 23.40
C LEU A 245 -7.21 -7.21 24.07
N GLU A 246 -6.59 -8.40 24.01
CA GLU A 246 -5.24 -8.68 24.51
C GLU A 246 -4.19 -7.81 23.81
N GLN A 247 -4.29 -7.61 22.49
CA GLN A 247 -3.40 -6.71 21.74
C GLN A 247 -3.51 -5.25 22.19
N ALA A 248 -4.68 -4.83 22.65
CA ALA A 248 -4.92 -3.49 23.20
C ALA A 248 -4.60 -3.39 24.70
N GLY A 249 -4.12 -4.46 25.34
CA GLY A 249 -3.83 -4.50 26.78
C GLY A 249 -5.05 -4.73 27.68
N GLY A 250 -6.17 -5.20 27.12
CA GLY A 250 -7.35 -5.66 27.86
C GLY A 250 -7.35 -7.19 28.07
N SER A 251 -8.42 -7.71 28.69
CA SER A 251 -8.60 -9.15 28.90
C SER A 251 -10.05 -9.59 28.74
N LEU A 252 -10.27 -10.77 28.16
CA LEU A 252 -11.59 -11.38 28.00
C LEU A 252 -11.56 -12.78 28.60
N THR A 253 -12.40 -13.04 29.59
CA THR A 253 -12.58 -14.38 30.15
C THR A 253 -14.01 -14.82 29.92
N ALA A 254 -14.18 -16.03 29.40
CA ALA A 254 -15.48 -16.65 29.19
C ALA A 254 -15.43 -18.08 29.74
N GLY A 255 -16.44 -18.45 30.53
CA GLY A 255 -16.52 -19.77 31.14
C GLY A 255 -17.91 -20.09 31.66
N SER A 256 -18.17 -21.37 31.91
CA SER A 256 -19.38 -21.84 32.56
C SER A 256 -19.04 -22.38 33.95
N THR A 257 -19.81 -22.02 34.96
CA THR A 257 -19.68 -22.53 36.33
C THR A 257 -21.08 -22.70 36.93
N ASP A 258 -21.37 -23.85 37.51
CA ASP A 258 -22.64 -24.16 38.20
C ASP A 258 -23.91 -23.81 37.39
N GLY A 259 -23.92 -24.18 36.10
CA GLY A 259 -25.05 -23.92 35.20
C GLY A 259 -25.21 -22.46 34.76
N MET A 260 -24.21 -21.61 35.01
CA MET A 260 -24.17 -20.21 34.57
C MET A 260 -22.99 -19.98 33.64
N PHE A 261 -23.24 -19.45 32.44
CA PHE A 261 -22.20 -18.93 31.58
C PHE A 261 -21.92 -17.48 31.95
N GLU A 262 -20.65 -17.14 32.05
CA GLU A 262 -20.19 -15.80 32.38
C GLU A 262 -19.07 -15.37 31.42
N LEU A 263 -19.23 -14.16 30.88
CA LEU A 263 -18.24 -13.45 30.11
C LEU A 263 -17.88 -12.15 30.82
N VAL A 264 -16.58 -11.92 31.03
CA VAL A 264 -16.03 -10.69 31.62
C VAL A 264 -14.98 -10.13 30.69
N ALA A 265 -15.13 -8.87 30.29
CA ALA A 265 -14.18 -8.14 29.48
C ALA A 265 -13.69 -6.89 30.20
N ASP A 266 -12.38 -6.64 30.17
CA ASP A 266 -11.75 -5.38 30.58
C ASP A 266 -11.31 -4.61 29.34
N VAL A 267 -12.03 -3.54 29.01
CA VAL A 267 -11.90 -2.84 27.73
C VAL A 267 -11.01 -1.60 27.89
N PRO A 268 -9.91 -1.49 27.12
CA PRO A 268 -9.06 -0.30 27.11
C PRO A 268 -9.75 0.96 26.60
N ALA A 269 -9.45 2.12 27.20
CA ALA A 269 -10.02 3.41 26.80
C ALA A 269 -9.69 3.78 25.34
N ASP A 270 -8.53 3.32 24.86
CA ASP A 270 -7.99 3.68 23.56
C ASP A 270 -8.61 2.87 22.40
N MET A 271 -9.42 1.84 22.70
CA MET A 271 -10.10 1.00 21.71
C MET A 271 -11.24 1.73 20.97
N GLY A 272 -11.67 2.90 21.46
CA GLY A 272 -12.74 3.71 20.86
C GLY A 272 -12.32 4.52 19.62
N GLU A 273 -11.04 4.83 19.42
CA GLU A 273 -10.59 5.74 18.34
C GLU A 273 -10.19 5.06 17.03
N ASP A 274 -9.79 3.79 17.06
CA ASP A 274 -9.14 3.12 15.92
C ASP A 274 -10.10 2.37 14.98
N SER A 275 -11.32 2.05 15.43
CA SER A 275 -12.26 1.19 14.70
C SER A 275 -13.02 1.92 13.57
N GLY A 276 -13.38 3.20 13.75
CA GLY A 276 -14.07 3.99 12.72
C GLY A 276 -13.20 4.49 11.56
N ARG A 277 -11.86 4.43 11.69
CA ARG A 277 -10.92 4.95 10.67
C ARG A 277 -10.52 3.94 9.60
N LEU A 278 -10.71 2.64 9.82
CA LEU A 278 -10.14 1.58 8.97
C LEU A 278 -10.94 1.31 7.68
N GLY A 279 -12.27 1.53 7.67
CA GLY A 279 -13.13 1.20 6.52
C GLY A 279 -13.08 2.21 5.36
N ALA A 280 -13.06 3.51 5.67
CA ALA A 280 -13.08 4.58 4.66
C ALA A 280 -11.70 4.85 4.02
N ASP A 281 -10.62 4.50 4.73
CA ASP A 281 -9.25 4.84 4.31
C ASP A 281 -8.63 3.82 3.33
N TYR A 282 -9.20 2.61 3.24
CA TYR A 282 -8.69 1.53 2.40
C TYR A 282 -8.80 1.81 0.89
N TRP A 283 -9.95 2.29 0.42
CA TRP A 283 -10.19 2.58 -1.00
C TRP A 283 -9.49 3.85 -1.49
N SER A 284 -9.31 4.83 -0.60
CA SER A 284 -8.65 6.11 -0.89
C SER A 284 -7.12 5.93 -1.00
N ARG A 285 -6.52 5.08 -0.16
CA ARG A 285 -5.08 4.75 -0.18
C ARG A 285 -4.67 4.02 -1.46
N ARG A 286 -5.50 3.10 -1.98
CA ARG A 286 -5.18 2.33 -3.21
C ARG A 286 -5.04 3.21 -4.46
N ARG A 287 -5.88 4.24 -4.63
CA ARG A 287 -5.78 5.19 -5.77
C ARG A 287 -4.65 6.20 -5.58
N ARG A 288 -4.38 6.64 -4.34
CA ARG A 288 -3.30 7.59 -4.04
C ARG A 288 -1.92 6.97 -4.23
N VAL A 289 -1.75 5.70 -3.90
CA VAL A 289 -0.50 4.94 -4.10
C VAL A 289 -0.22 4.66 -5.59
N ARG A 290 -1.23 4.33 -6.42
CA ARG A 290 -1.05 4.16 -7.88
C ARG A 290 -0.61 5.47 -8.57
N ARG A 291 -1.17 6.61 -8.17
CA ARG A 291 -0.78 7.93 -8.71
C ARG A 291 0.60 8.37 -8.22
N MET A 292 0.96 8.07 -6.97
CA MET A 292 2.31 8.33 -6.46
C MET A 292 3.37 7.46 -7.14
N LEU A 293 3.12 6.16 -7.35
CA LEU A 293 4.08 5.25 -7.99
C LEU A 293 4.39 5.63 -9.45
N GLY A 294 3.38 6.08 -10.21
CA GLY A 294 3.61 6.55 -11.59
C GLY A 294 4.43 7.83 -11.65
N GLY A 295 4.10 8.82 -10.81
CA GLY A 295 4.80 10.11 -10.79
C GLY A 295 6.26 10.00 -10.33
N THR A 296 6.54 9.21 -9.29
CA THR A 296 7.90 9.11 -8.72
C THR A 296 8.90 8.41 -9.65
N VAL A 297 8.45 7.58 -10.60
CA VAL A 297 9.33 6.88 -11.55
C VAL A 297 9.44 7.62 -12.88
N LEU A 298 8.33 8.17 -13.41
CA LEU A 298 8.31 8.80 -14.72
C LEU A 298 8.91 10.21 -14.72
N ILE A 299 8.73 10.98 -13.64
CA ILE A 299 9.19 12.37 -13.57
C ILE A 299 10.73 12.46 -13.59
N PRO A 300 11.50 11.68 -12.82
CA PRO A 300 12.96 11.72 -12.88
C PRO A 300 13.49 11.33 -14.26
N PHE A 301 12.90 10.32 -14.90
CA PHE A 301 13.27 9.90 -16.24
C PHE A 301 13.01 10.99 -17.28
N ALA A 302 11.86 11.66 -17.21
CA ALA A 302 11.53 12.76 -18.10
C ALA A 302 12.45 13.97 -17.88
N VAL A 303 12.76 14.31 -16.63
CA VAL A 303 13.69 15.40 -16.29
C VAL A 303 15.10 15.08 -16.79
N LEU A 304 15.61 13.88 -16.53
CA LEU A 304 16.92 13.43 -17.01
C LEU A 304 17.01 13.47 -18.54
N LEU A 305 15.96 12.99 -19.22
CA LEU A 305 15.88 13.04 -20.68
C LEU A 305 15.92 14.48 -21.20
N VAL A 306 15.17 15.40 -20.57
CA VAL A 306 15.15 16.81 -20.96
C VAL A 306 16.49 17.49 -20.68
N VAL A 307 17.10 17.25 -19.52
CA VAL A 307 18.42 17.81 -19.17
C VAL A 307 19.50 17.26 -20.09
N ALA A 308 19.52 15.95 -20.36
CA ALA A 308 20.46 15.33 -21.28
C ALA A 308 20.30 15.85 -22.71
N THR A 309 19.06 15.96 -23.18
CA THR A 309 18.78 16.51 -24.52
C THR A 309 19.16 17.99 -24.60
N GLY A 310 18.80 18.79 -23.60
CA GLY A 310 19.13 20.21 -23.54
C GLY A 310 20.63 20.45 -23.48
N PHE A 311 21.33 19.77 -22.56
CA PHE A 311 22.78 19.84 -22.44
C PHE A 311 23.48 19.39 -23.73
N TYR A 312 23.02 18.30 -24.37
CA TYR A 312 23.57 17.84 -25.64
C TYR A 312 23.40 18.88 -26.75
N THR A 313 22.19 19.42 -26.90
CA THR A 313 21.95 20.47 -27.91
C THR A 313 22.81 21.71 -27.66
N TRP A 314 23.15 22.00 -26.40
CA TRP A 314 24.07 23.08 -26.05
C TRP A 314 25.54 22.73 -26.31
N ALA A 315 25.94 21.49 -26.04
CA ALA A 315 27.33 21.02 -26.20
C ALA A 315 27.74 20.88 -27.68
N VAL A 316 26.83 20.43 -28.55
CA VAL A 316 27.14 20.18 -29.97
C VAL A 316 26.91 21.40 -30.86
N ARG A 317 25.97 22.30 -30.51
CA ARG A 317 25.58 23.44 -31.37
C ARG A 317 26.73 24.36 -31.80
N ASP A 318 27.78 24.47 -31.00
CA ASP A 318 28.84 25.47 -31.21
C ASP A 318 30.26 24.86 -31.28
N ALA A 319 30.35 23.52 -31.29
CA ALA A 319 31.59 22.76 -31.44
C ALA A 319 31.62 21.87 -32.70
N SER A 320 30.48 21.77 -33.41
CA SER A 320 30.35 20.97 -34.62
C SER A 320 30.93 21.73 -35.83
N MET A 321 31.85 21.07 -36.53
CA MET A 321 32.48 21.57 -37.75
C MET A 321 31.90 20.83 -38.95
N GLU A 322 31.36 21.57 -39.91
CA GLU A 322 30.92 20.99 -41.19
C GLU A 322 32.11 20.61 -42.07
N ASP A 323 32.00 19.48 -42.79
CA ASP A 323 33.04 18.99 -43.72
C ASP A 323 33.49 20.07 -44.72
N ARG A 324 32.56 20.91 -45.20
CA ARG A 324 32.85 21.99 -46.15
C ARG A 324 33.70 23.10 -45.55
N VAL A 325 33.48 23.41 -44.27
CA VAL A 325 34.24 24.43 -43.55
C VAL A 325 35.66 23.92 -43.32
N PHE A 326 35.83 22.65 -42.94
CA PHE A 326 37.14 22.04 -42.79
C PHE A 326 37.90 21.98 -44.13
N ALA A 327 37.24 21.56 -45.22
CA ALA A 327 37.83 21.53 -46.56
C ALA A 327 38.24 22.93 -47.09
N GLY A 328 37.65 24.00 -46.57
CA GLY A 328 37.99 25.38 -46.90
C GLY A 328 39.24 25.90 -46.19
N LEU A 329 39.68 25.26 -45.10
CA LEU A 329 40.90 25.62 -44.38
C LEU A 329 42.14 25.21 -45.15
N ARG A 330 43.17 26.04 -45.10
CA ARG A 330 44.46 25.79 -45.78
C ARG A 330 45.63 26.06 -44.85
N ILE A 331 46.67 25.23 -44.97
CA ILE A 331 47.95 25.47 -44.30
C ILE A 331 48.51 26.82 -44.75
N GLY A 332 48.97 27.63 -43.80
CA GLY A 332 49.47 28.99 -44.02
C GLY A 332 48.40 30.09 -43.95
N MET A 333 47.12 29.76 -43.79
CA MET A 333 46.05 30.74 -43.56
C MET A 333 46.32 31.53 -42.26
N PRO A 334 46.16 32.87 -42.24
CA PRO A 334 46.31 33.65 -41.01
C PRO A 334 45.27 33.23 -39.96
N GLU A 335 45.66 33.17 -38.69
CA GLU A 335 44.81 32.73 -37.59
C GLU A 335 43.53 33.58 -37.49
N THR A 336 43.63 34.89 -37.73
CA THR A 336 42.48 35.81 -37.75
C THR A 336 41.46 35.52 -38.87
N ALA A 337 41.88 34.85 -39.95
CA ALA A 337 40.97 34.38 -40.99
C ALA A 337 40.40 33.00 -40.63
N ALA A 338 41.23 32.09 -40.10
CA ALA A 338 40.79 30.75 -39.69
C ALA A 338 39.77 30.82 -38.54
N VAL A 339 40.05 31.58 -37.48
CA VAL A 339 39.18 31.71 -36.30
C VAL A 339 37.79 32.31 -36.63
N ARG A 340 37.66 33.05 -37.74
CA ARG A 340 36.35 33.56 -38.20
C ARG A 340 35.42 32.49 -38.78
N VAL A 341 35.98 31.38 -39.25
CA VAL A 341 35.24 30.26 -39.84
C VAL A 341 35.18 29.05 -38.90
N LEU A 342 36.03 29.01 -37.88
CA LEU A 342 36.02 27.95 -36.88
C LEU A 342 34.82 28.10 -35.93
N PRO A 343 34.24 26.98 -35.44
CA PRO A 343 33.26 26.99 -34.36
C PRO A 343 33.79 27.67 -33.10
N GLY A 344 32.89 28.27 -32.32
CA GLY A 344 33.26 29.06 -31.13
C GLY A 344 33.79 28.24 -29.96
N ARG A 345 33.52 26.92 -29.94
CA ARG A 345 33.92 26.02 -28.85
C ARG A 345 34.74 24.84 -29.34
N GLU A 346 35.69 24.43 -28.49
CA GLU A 346 36.50 23.25 -28.71
C GLU A 346 35.78 21.99 -28.19
N ALA A 347 35.95 20.89 -28.92
CA ALA A 347 35.48 19.57 -28.55
C ALA A 347 36.51 18.86 -27.65
N PRO A 348 36.09 17.97 -26.73
CA PRO A 348 37.01 17.21 -25.89
C PRO A 348 37.92 16.29 -26.73
N VAL A 349 39.17 16.17 -26.29
CA VAL A 349 40.19 15.30 -26.92
C VAL A 349 39.76 13.83 -26.79
N ARG A 350 39.94 13.05 -27.87
CA ARG A 350 39.67 11.61 -27.90
C ARG A 350 40.52 10.88 -26.85
N TRP A 351 39.91 9.94 -26.14
CA TRP A 351 40.53 9.19 -25.03
C TRP A 351 41.92 8.65 -25.37
N GLY A 352 42.92 8.97 -24.53
CA GLY A 352 44.29 8.43 -24.61
C GLY A 352 45.29 9.19 -25.48
N GLY A 353 44.90 10.26 -26.18
CA GLY A 353 45.82 11.11 -26.95
C GLY A 353 46.34 12.31 -26.16
N PRO A 354 47.64 12.66 -26.21
CA PRO A 354 48.13 13.90 -25.62
C PRO A 354 47.54 15.12 -26.36
N SER A 355 47.01 16.08 -25.59
CA SER A 355 46.72 17.42 -26.10
C SER A 355 47.99 18.01 -26.69
N LYS A 356 47.94 18.36 -27.99
CA LYS A 356 49.07 19.00 -28.68
C LYS A 356 49.01 20.52 -28.40
N PRO A 357 50.07 21.14 -27.85
CA PRO A 357 50.07 22.58 -27.60
C PRO A 357 49.92 23.37 -28.91
N GLY A 358 49.02 24.35 -28.90
CA GLY A 358 48.69 25.16 -30.09
C GLY A 358 47.68 24.52 -31.05
N CYS A 359 47.09 23.38 -30.71
CA CYS A 359 46.05 22.74 -31.51
C CYS A 359 44.66 22.86 -30.87
N ARG A 360 43.65 23.13 -31.70
CA ARG A 360 42.24 23.16 -31.33
C ARG A 360 41.51 21.97 -31.95
N TYR A 361 40.54 21.43 -31.23
CA TYR A 361 39.83 20.20 -31.57
C TYR A 361 38.35 20.50 -31.84
N PHE A 362 37.78 19.92 -32.89
CA PHE A 362 36.38 20.12 -33.28
C PHE A 362 35.70 18.80 -33.61
N THR A 363 34.40 18.69 -33.32
CA THR A 363 33.63 17.46 -33.54
C THR A 363 32.91 17.50 -34.89
N ASP A 364 32.71 16.35 -35.51
CA ASP A 364 31.83 16.13 -36.67
C ASP A 364 30.35 15.95 -36.26
N GLY A 365 30.05 16.09 -34.97
CA GLY A 365 28.71 15.85 -34.43
C GLY A 365 28.42 14.37 -34.15
N ASN A 366 29.43 13.50 -34.17
CA ASN A 366 29.26 12.06 -33.96
C ASN A 366 28.71 11.73 -32.55
N TYR A 367 27.59 11.01 -32.53
CA TYR A 367 26.87 10.59 -31.32
C TYR A 367 27.33 9.19 -30.85
N PRO A 368 27.42 8.89 -29.53
CA PRO A 368 27.08 9.74 -28.36
C PRO A 368 28.26 10.52 -27.75
N LEU A 369 29.45 10.46 -28.35
CA LEU A 369 30.68 10.85 -27.65
C LEU A 369 31.25 12.22 -28.05
N ALA A 370 30.82 12.80 -29.17
CA ALA A 370 31.16 14.15 -29.65
C ALA A 370 32.67 14.49 -29.57
N TYR A 371 33.54 13.51 -29.84
CA TYR A 371 34.99 13.71 -29.77
C TYR A 371 35.50 14.66 -30.86
N GLY A 372 36.63 15.31 -30.57
CA GLY A 372 37.40 16.07 -31.54
C GLY A 372 37.93 15.18 -32.66
N ASN A 373 37.28 15.20 -33.82
CA ASN A 373 37.69 14.47 -35.02
C ASN A 373 38.42 15.36 -36.03
N TYR A 374 38.26 16.69 -35.95
CA TYR A 374 39.09 17.63 -36.72
C TYR A 374 40.08 18.33 -35.79
N VAL A 375 41.34 18.39 -36.19
CA VAL A 375 42.41 19.07 -35.45
C VAL A 375 42.98 20.19 -36.29
N VAL A 376 42.99 21.41 -35.74
CA VAL A 376 43.56 22.59 -36.38
C VAL A 376 44.68 23.13 -35.48
N CYS A 377 45.92 23.04 -35.96
CA CYS A 377 47.09 23.52 -35.21
C CYS A 377 47.59 24.86 -35.75
N PHE A 378 48.03 25.71 -34.83
CA PHE A 378 48.58 27.03 -35.11
C PHE A 378 50.05 27.09 -34.69
N SER A 379 50.87 27.77 -35.51
CA SER A 379 52.25 28.12 -35.16
C SER A 379 52.46 29.59 -35.49
N GLY A 380 52.75 30.41 -34.48
CA GLY A 380 52.67 31.86 -34.61
C GLY A 380 51.23 32.30 -34.93
N ASN A 381 51.04 33.12 -35.96
CA ASN A 381 49.74 33.68 -36.35
C ASN A 381 49.15 33.02 -37.62
N ARG A 382 49.50 31.75 -37.88
CA ARG A 382 49.06 30.99 -39.08
C ARG A 382 48.76 29.52 -38.75
N VAL A 383 47.87 28.93 -39.56
CA VAL A 383 47.55 27.50 -39.54
C VAL A 383 48.77 26.71 -39.99
N SER A 384 49.27 25.82 -39.15
CA SER A 384 50.46 25.00 -39.40
C SER A 384 50.12 23.57 -39.79
N ARG A 385 48.99 23.03 -39.30
CA ARG A 385 48.57 21.65 -39.57
C ARG A 385 47.05 21.51 -39.51
N LEU A 386 46.51 20.65 -40.37
CA LEU A 386 45.13 20.18 -40.37
C LEU A 386 45.15 18.65 -40.34
N GLU A 387 44.47 18.02 -39.39
CA GLU A 387 44.32 16.56 -39.31
C GLU A 387 42.81 16.20 -39.25
N ASP A 388 42.38 15.28 -40.12
CA ASP A 388 41.05 14.66 -40.07
C ASP A 388 41.19 13.24 -39.49
N LEU A 389 40.52 13.00 -38.36
CA LEU A 389 40.56 11.76 -37.60
C LEU A 389 39.25 10.96 -37.71
N THR A 390 38.33 11.36 -38.60
CA THR A 390 37.05 10.66 -38.85
C THR A 390 37.25 9.27 -39.45
N GLY A 391 38.40 9.00 -40.06
CA GLY A 391 38.73 7.71 -40.69
C GLY A 391 37.98 7.47 -42.01
N ARG A 392 37.35 8.50 -42.59
CA ARG A 392 36.79 8.46 -43.94
C ARG A 392 37.93 8.75 -44.92
N ASN A 393 38.35 7.72 -45.67
CA ASN A 393 39.32 7.87 -46.76
C ASN A 393 38.68 8.55 -47.97
#